data_AF-A0A1A8GQY7-F1
#
_entry.id   AF-A0A1A8GQY7-F1
#
_cell.length_a   1.000
_cell.length_b   1.000
_cell.length_c   1.000
_cell.angle_alpha   90.00
_cell.angle_beta   90.00
_cell.angle_gamma   90.00
#
_symmetry.space_group_name_H-M   'P 1'
#
loop_
_entity.id
_entity.type
_entity.pdbx_description
1 polymer ?
#
loop_
_entity_poly.entity_id
_entity_poly.type
_entity_poly.pdbx_seq_one_letter_code
_entity_poly.pdbx_strand_id
1 'polypeptide(L)'
;KVQDINDNSPQFQNEPYVSSIPEMSPVGTTVAQVTATDVDDPMFGNNAKLIYSILQGEPYFSVEPKTGIVLTSWPNMDREVQDEYLVVV
;
A
#
# COMPACT_ATOMS: atom_id res chain seq x y z
N LYS A 1 -19.49 20.61 21.12
CA LYS A 1 -19.01 19.36 20.48
C LYS A 1 -17.72 18.99 21.20
N VAL A 2 -17.57 17.74 21.65
CA VAL A 2 -16.32 17.28 22.29
C VAL A 2 -15.26 17.16 21.20
N GLN A 3 -14.02 17.56 21.51
CA GLN A 3 -12.89 17.45 20.58
C GLN A 3 -12.34 16.03 20.63
N ASP A 4 -12.18 15.44 19.45
CA ASP A 4 -11.63 14.10 19.28
C ASP A 4 -10.11 14.06 19.50
N ILE A 5 -9.57 12.92 19.94
CA ILE A 5 -8.13 12.68 20.12
C ILE A 5 -7.71 11.47 19.28
N ASN A 6 -6.46 11.45 18.81
CA ASN A 6 -5.98 10.37 17.95
C ASN A 6 -5.62 9.12 18.78
N ASP A 7 -6.63 8.34 19.18
CA ASP A 7 -6.47 7.15 20.01
C ASP A 7 -6.79 5.83 19.30
N ASN A 8 -7.20 5.88 18.03
CA ASN A 8 -7.35 4.70 17.18
C ASN A 8 -6.17 4.57 16.22
N SER A 9 -5.86 3.32 15.85
CA SER A 9 -4.83 3.02 14.87
C SER A 9 -5.48 2.65 13.54
N PRO A 10 -4.87 3.02 12.40
CA PRO A 10 -5.35 2.58 11.10
C PRO A 10 -5.40 1.06 10.99
N GLN A 11 -6.44 0.56 10.34
CA GLN A 11 -6.62 -0.87 10.06
C GLN A 11 -6.76 -1.08 8.56
N PHE A 12 -5.96 -1.98 8.00
CA PHE A 12 -6.12 -2.42 6.62
C PHE A 12 -7.44 -3.17 6.45
N GLN A 13 -8.04 -3.01 5.27
CA GLN A 13 -9.27 -3.68 4.88
C GLN A 13 -8.95 -4.84 3.96
N ASN A 14 -9.81 -5.88 3.92
CA ASN A 14 -9.76 -6.95 2.91
C ASN A 14 -8.41 -7.69 2.79
N GLU A 15 -7.67 -7.81 3.89
CA GLU A 15 -6.44 -8.60 3.93
C GLU A 15 -6.75 -10.11 3.83
N PRO A 16 -5.87 -10.91 3.18
CA PRO A 16 -4.67 -10.51 2.46
C PRO A 16 -4.96 -10.00 1.04
N TYR A 17 -4.10 -9.11 0.55
CA TYR A 17 -4.14 -8.63 -0.83
C TYR A 17 -3.40 -9.60 -1.76
N VAL A 18 -4.07 -10.10 -2.79
CA VAL A 18 -3.48 -10.99 -3.80
C VAL A 18 -3.73 -10.41 -5.18
N SER A 19 -2.65 -10.21 -5.94
CA SER A 19 -2.68 -9.64 -7.30
C SER A 19 -1.73 -10.40 -8.22
N SER A 20 -2.02 -10.36 -9.51
CA SER A 20 -1.16 -10.88 -10.57
C SER A 20 -0.96 -9.82 -11.64
N ILE A 21 0.29 -9.64 -12.09
CA ILE A 21 0.63 -8.77 -13.22
C ILE A 21 1.37 -9.59 -14.28
N PRO A 22 1.33 -9.18 -15.57
CA PRO A 22 2.18 -9.78 -16.59
C PRO A 22 3.66 -9.65 -16.21
N GLU A 23 4.46 -10.66 -16.52
CA GLU A 23 5.93 -10.53 -16.45
C GLU A 23 6.44 -9.44 -17.39
N MET A 24 7.63 -8.93 -17.11
CA MET A 24 8.25 -7.82 -17.85
C MET A 24 7.36 -6.56 -17.91
N SER A 25 6.38 -6.42 -17.01
CA SER A 25 5.57 -5.21 -16.89
C SER A 25 6.47 -3.98 -16.71
N PRO A 26 6.20 -2.86 -17.42
CA PRO A 26 6.97 -1.63 -17.27
C PRO A 26 6.96 -1.14 -15.83
N VAL A 27 8.01 -0.42 -15.42
CA VAL A 27 8.03 0.34 -14.16
C VAL A 27 6.86 1.33 -14.14
N GLY A 28 6.17 1.41 -12.99
CA GLY A 28 4.97 2.21 -12.80
C GLY A 28 3.66 1.49 -13.16
N THR A 29 3.69 0.18 -13.39
CA THR A 29 2.47 -0.62 -13.60
C THR A 29 1.76 -0.83 -12.27
N THR A 30 0.46 -0.54 -12.22
CA THR A 30 -0.38 -0.78 -11.05
C THR A 30 -0.52 -2.27 -10.75
N VAL A 31 -0.22 -2.65 -9.51
CA VAL A 31 -0.30 -4.03 -9.01
C VAL A 31 -1.55 -4.23 -8.16
N ALA A 32 -1.74 -3.33 -7.19
CA ALA A 32 -2.84 -3.36 -6.25
C ALA A 32 -3.10 -1.96 -5.70
N GLN A 33 -4.23 -1.78 -5.05
CA GLN A 33 -4.45 -0.63 -4.17
C GLN A 33 -4.79 -1.17 -2.78
N VAL A 34 -3.95 -0.89 -1.80
CA VAL A 34 -4.24 -1.17 -0.40
C VAL A 34 -5.09 -0.06 0.18
N THR A 35 -5.98 -0.40 1.12
CA THR A 35 -6.85 0.55 1.79
C THR A 35 -6.83 0.27 3.28
N ALA A 36 -6.53 1.31 4.05
CA ALA A 36 -6.70 1.33 5.49
C ALA A 36 -7.76 2.37 5.88
N THR A 37 -8.35 2.17 7.07
CA THR A 37 -9.26 3.13 7.68
C THR A 37 -8.90 3.35 9.14
N ASP A 38 -9.07 4.58 9.57
CA ASP A 38 -8.94 5.02 10.95
C ASP A 38 -10.27 5.69 11.33
N VAL A 39 -10.77 5.39 12.54
CA VAL A 39 -12.11 5.78 12.98
C VAL A 39 -12.14 7.15 13.70
N ASP A 40 -10.97 7.76 13.93
CA ASP A 40 -10.84 9.09 14.52
C ASP A 40 -11.44 10.19 13.61
N ASP A 41 -11.92 11.31 14.17
CA ASP A 41 -12.57 12.40 13.41
C ASP A 41 -11.51 13.17 12.59
N PRO A 42 -11.53 13.08 11.25
CA PRO A 42 -10.49 13.66 10.40
C PRO A 42 -10.50 15.20 10.40
N MET A 43 -11.52 15.84 10.98
CA MET A 43 -11.59 17.29 11.11
C MET A 43 -10.66 17.85 12.19
N PHE A 44 -10.20 17.02 13.13
CA PHE A 44 -9.32 17.46 14.22
C PHE A 44 -7.85 17.09 13.94
N GLY A 45 -7.05 18.11 13.58
CA GLY A 45 -5.60 17.95 13.45
C GLY A 45 -5.18 16.99 12.34
N ASN A 46 -4.47 15.92 12.71
CA ASN A 46 -3.98 14.89 11.80
C ASN A 46 -4.66 13.52 12.01
N ASN A 47 -5.75 13.50 12.79
CA ASN A 47 -6.55 12.30 13.00
C ASN A 47 -6.98 11.71 11.67
N ALA A 48 -6.96 10.37 11.59
CA ALA A 48 -7.33 9.61 10.40
C ALA A 48 -6.62 10.00 9.08
N LYS A 49 -5.49 10.72 9.13
CA LYS A 49 -4.65 10.99 7.94
C LYS A 49 -3.67 9.84 7.75
N LEU A 50 -3.86 9.10 6.67
CA LEU A 50 -3.09 7.90 6.37
C LEU A 50 -1.88 8.20 5.48
N ILE A 51 -0.76 7.55 5.78
CA ILE A 51 0.44 7.53 4.96
C ILE A 51 0.91 6.08 4.83
N TYR A 52 0.99 5.59 3.59
CA TYR A 52 1.45 4.24 3.27
C TYR A 52 2.95 4.22 2.98
N SER A 53 3.63 3.13 3.35
CA SER A 53 5.05 2.90 3.08
C SER A 53 5.31 1.42 2.89
N ILE A 54 6.30 1.01 2.11
CA ILE A 54 6.67 -0.41 2.01
C ILE A 54 7.71 -0.76 3.07
N LEU A 55 7.44 -1.80 3.86
CA LEU A 55 8.38 -2.42 4.81
C LEU A 55 9.16 -3.57 4.16
N GLN A 56 8.54 -4.30 3.23
CA GLN A 56 9.17 -5.38 2.47
C GLN A 56 8.61 -5.40 1.04
N GLY A 57 9.47 -5.56 0.04
CA GLY A 57 9.07 -5.57 -1.38
C GLY A 57 9.93 -4.65 -2.24
N GLU A 58 10.69 -3.74 -1.63
CA GLU A 58 11.76 -2.99 -2.29
C GLU A 58 12.87 -3.94 -2.77
N PRO A 59 13.52 -3.68 -3.92
CA PRO A 59 13.29 -2.54 -4.82
C PRO A 59 12.22 -2.81 -5.91
N TYR A 60 11.49 -3.93 -5.83
CA TYR A 60 10.58 -4.40 -6.87
C TYR A 60 9.27 -3.61 -6.94
N PHE A 61 8.81 -3.12 -5.80
CA PHE A 61 7.56 -2.38 -5.68
C PHE A 61 7.75 -1.09 -4.91
N SER A 62 6.91 -0.10 -5.22
CA SER A 62 6.73 1.14 -4.45
C SER A 62 5.24 1.32 -4.14
N VAL A 63 4.92 2.14 -3.14
CA VAL A 63 3.54 2.51 -2.80
C VAL A 63 3.38 4.01 -2.86
N GLU A 64 2.30 4.49 -3.47
CA GLU A 64 1.94 5.91 -3.41
C GLU A 64 1.46 6.24 -1.98
N PRO A 65 2.15 7.14 -1.23
CA PRO A 65 1.91 7.31 0.19
C PRO A 65 0.52 7.79 0.57
N LYS A 66 -0.23 8.42 -0.35
CA LYS A 66 -1.55 9.01 -0.07
C LYS A 66 -2.72 8.14 -0.51
N THR A 67 -2.51 7.25 -1.47
CA THR A 67 -3.60 6.49 -2.11
C THR A 67 -3.51 4.99 -1.84
N GLY A 68 -2.34 4.49 -1.41
CA GLY A 68 -2.08 3.07 -1.23
C GLY A 68 -1.91 2.30 -2.54
N ILE A 69 -1.75 2.99 -3.68
CA ILE A 69 -1.51 2.32 -4.97
C ILE A 69 -0.08 1.73 -4.96
N VAL A 70 0.01 0.41 -5.09
CA VAL A 70 1.26 -0.33 -5.22
C VAL A 70 1.62 -0.43 -6.71
N LEU A 71 2.85 -0.05 -7.05
CA LEU A 71 3.38 0.05 -8.40
C LEU A 71 4.64 -0.79 -8.55
N THR A 72 4.86 -1.37 -9.73
CA THR A 72 6.17 -1.93 -10.09
C THR A 72 7.25 -0.83 -10.09
N SER A 73 8.42 -1.14 -9.56
CA SER A 73 9.56 -0.21 -9.43
C SER A 73 10.86 -0.76 -9.99
N TRP A 74 10.87 -2.04 -10.37
CA TRP A 74 12.02 -2.70 -10.96
C TRP A 74 11.74 -3.16 -12.41
N PRO A 75 12.68 -2.98 -13.35
CA PRO A 75 12.49 -3.43 -14.72
C PRO A 75 12.67 -4.95 -14.87
N ASN A 76 12.09 -5.51 -15.93
CA ASN A 76 12.32 -6.89 -16.36
C ASN A 76 12.09 -7.96 -15.27
N MET A 77 11.02 -7.81 -14.49
CA MET A 77 10.59 -8.84 -13.54
C MET A 77 10.11 -10.07 -14.33
N ASP A 78 10.93 -11.11 -14.33
CA ASP A 78 10.78 -12.30 -15.15
C ASP A 78 10.27 -13.47 -14.31
N ARG A 79 9.20 -14.13 -14.75
CA ARG A 79 8.53 -15.16 -13.93
C ARG A 79 9.42 -16.38 -13.74
N GLU A 80 10.25 -16.72 -14.73
CA GLU A 80 11.20 -17.82 -14.66
C GLU A 80 12.31 -17.58 -13.61
N VAL A 81 12.57 -16.32 -13.24
CA VAL A 81 13.53 -15.95 -12.19
C VAL A 81 12.84 -15.95 -10.82
N GLN A 82 11.67 -15.33 -10.73
CA GLN A 82 10.87 -15.29 -9.51
C GLN A 82 9.39 -15.07 -9.87
N ASP A 83 8.55 -16.03 -9.49
CA ASP A 83 7.13 -16.07 -9.83
C ASP A 83 6.23 -15.44 -8.75
N GLU A 84 6.70 -15.38 -7.50
CA GLU A 84 5.96 -14.80 -6.38
C GLU A 84 6.77 -13.76 -5.60
N TYR A 85 6.09 -12.70 -5.15
CA TYR A 85 6.67 -11.64 -4.34
C TYR A 85 5.80 -11.37 -3.12
N LEU A 86 6.42 -11.33 -1.94
CA LEU A 86 5.77 -10.86 -0.72
C LEU A 86 6.02 -9.36 -0.56
N VAL A 87 4.93 -8.60 -0.46
CA VAL A 87 4.96 -7.17 -0.16
C VAL A 87 4.30 -6.94 1.19
N VAL A 88 5.00 -6.24 2.09
CA VAL A 88 4.49 -5.78 3.38
C VAL A 88 4.42 -4.26 3.31
N VAL A 89 3.21 -3.72 3.42
CA VAL A 89 2.91 -2.27 3.46
C VAL A 89 2.58 -1.87 4.89
#